data_AF-A0A4U7F3B2-F1
#
_entry.id   AF-A0A4U7F3B2-F1
#
_cell.length_a   1.000
_cell.length_b   1.000
_cell.length_c   1.000
_cell.angle_alpha   90.00
_cell.angle_beta   90.00
_cell.angle_gamma   90.00
#
_symmetry.space_group_name_H-M   'P 1'
#
loop_
_entity.id
_entity.type
_entity.pdbx_description
1 polymer ?
#
loop_
_entity_poly.entity_id
_entity_poly.type
_entity_poly.pdbx_seq_one_letter_code
_entity_poly.pdbx_strand_id
1 'polypeptide(L)'
;MAFAVFVFTQVLYLVVNLAVTGLLYVRPVNAVPDEPPSELRPINVLMAVRGERREILEETIEEIFEQEYPDELIHVHVVYEEDDPIVTDYVRDLEAWADGQGWDV
;
A
#
# COMPACT_ATOMS: atom_id res chain seq x y z
N MET A 1 -43.47 -29.91 0.96
CA MET A 1 -42.02 -30.18 0.73
C MET A 1 -41.27 -28.89 0.33
N ALA A 2 -41.70 -28.18 -0.72
CA ALA A 2 -41.05 -26.93 -1.17
C ALA A 2 -40.92 -25.82 -0.10
N PHE A 3 -41.95 -25.62 0.74
CA PHE A 3 -41.91 -24.63 1.82
C PHE A 3 -40.84 -24.94 2.87
N ALA A 4 -40.65 -26.21 3.24
CA ALA A 4 -39.63 -26.62 4.19
C ALA A 4 -38.21 -26.41 3.65
N VAL A 5 -38.01 -26.69 2.36
CA VAL A 5 -36.75 -26.41 1.66
C VAL A 5 -36.48 -24.91 1.64
N PHE A 6 -37.48 -24.09 1.30
CA PHE A 6 -37.35 -22.64 1.32
C PHE A 6 -36.93 -22.11 2.69
N VAL A 7 -37.63 -22.50 3.76
CA VAL A 7 -37.31 -22.09 5.14
C VAL A 7 -35.91 -22.55 5.55
N PHE A 8 -35.54 -23.79 5.22
CA PHE A 8 -34.21 -24.32 5.50
C PHE A 8 -33.11 -23.50 4.82
N THR A 9 -33.29 -23.14 3.55
CA THR A 9 -32.34 -22.31 2.81
C THR A 9 -32.22 -20.92 3.43
N GLN A 10 -33.33 -20.30 3.86
CA GLN A 10 -33.28 -18.99 4.54
C GLN A 10 -32.51 -19.05 5.87
N VAL A 11 -32.74 -20.09 6.67
CA VAL A 11 -32.02 -20.29 7.94
C VAL A 11 -30.53 -20.51 7.69
N LEU A 12 -30.18 -21.32 6.68
CA LEU A 12 -28.79 -21.57 6.32
C LEU A 12 -28.09 -20.29 5.88
N TYR A 13 -28.73 -19.47 5.03
CA TYR A 13 -28.21 -18.17 4.62
C TYR A 13 -28.01 -17.24 5.81
N LEU A 14 -28.96 -17.20 6.75
CA LEU A 14 -28.84 -16.38 7.96
C LEU A 14 -27.62 -16.81 8.79
N VAL A 15 -27.44 -18.11 9.02
CA VAL A 15 -26.32 -18.65 9.81
C VAL A 15 -24.98 -18.35 9.15
N VAL A 16 -24.86 -18.54 7.84
CA VAL A 16 -23.62 -18.26 7.11
C VAL A 16 -23.29 -16.77 7.16
N ASN A 17 -24.27 -15.89 6.92
CA ASN A 17 -24.04 -14.44 6.99
C ASN A 17 -23.63 -14.00 8.40
N LEU A 18 -24.26 -14.53 9.45
CA LEU A 18 -23.87 -14.24 10.84
C LEU A 18 -22.45 -14.73 11.15
N ALA A 19 -22.07 -15.92 10.66
CA ALA A 19 -20.73 -16.45 10.84
C ALA A 19 -19.67 -15.59 10.13
N VAL A 20 -19.94 -15.16 8.89
CA VAL A 20 -19.05 -14.28 8.13
C VAL A 20 -18.94 -12.92 8.81
N THR A 21 -20.05 -12.30 9.19
CA THR A 21 -20.06 -11.02 9.91
C THR A 21 -19.31 -11.12 11.23
N GLY A 22 -19.50 -12.19 12.00
CA GLY A 22 -18.75 -12.42 13.23
C GLY A 22 -17.25 -12.58 12.97
N LEU A 23 -16.87 -13.28 11.90
CA LEU A 23 -15.47 -13.46 11.52
C LEU A 23 -14.82 -12.14 11.09
N LEU A 24 -15.54 -11.29 10.35
CA LEU A 24 -15.09 -9.96 9.96
C LEU A 24 -15.07 -8.97 11.13
N TYR A 25 -15.96 -9.13 12.10
CA TYR A 25 -15.97 -8.29 13.30
C TYR A 25 -14.82 -8.62 14.25
N VAL A 26 -14.49 -9.92 14.41
CA VAL A 26 -13.45 -10.38 15.34
C VAL A 26 -12.05 -10.28 14.73
N ARG A 27 -11.91 -10.44 13.41
CA ARG A 27 -10.65 -10.15 12.71
C ARG A 27 -10.71 -8.75 12.13
N PRO A 28 -10.10 -7.74 12.76
CA PRO A 28 -9.76 -6.52 12.05
C PRO A 28 -8.80 -6.92 10.92
N VAL A 29 -9.33 -7.01 9.71
CA VAL A 29 -8.56 -7.19 8.49
C VAL A 29 -7.75 -5.90 8.39
N ASN A 30 -6.47 -5.95 8.79
CA ASN A 30 -5.56 -4.80 8.92
C ASN A 30 -5.66 -3.98 10.22
N ALA A 31 -5.72 -4.63 11.39
CA ALA A 31 -5.37 -3.91 12.63
C ALA A 31 -3.88 -3.52 12.59
N VAL A 32 -3.63 -2.23 12.37
CA VAL A 32 -2.35 -1.60 12.70
C VAL A 32 -2.35 -1.41 14.22
N PRO A 33 -1.34 -1.92 14.95
CA PRO A 33 -1.23 -1.67 16.39
C PRO A 33 -1.17 -0.17 16.65
N ASP A 34 -1.91 0.32 17.66
CA ASP A 34 -1.88 1.73 18.08
C ASP A 34 -0.57 2.10 18.80
N GLU A 35 0.18 1.09 19.25
CA GLU A 35 1.46 1.29 19.91
C GLU A 35 2.58 1.45 18.87
N PRO A 36 3.44 2.48 19.01
CA PRO A 36 4.61 2.59 18.16
C PRO A 36 5.45 1.31 18.36
N PRO A 37 5.90 0.66 17.28
CA PRO A 37 6.62 -0.59 17.39
C PRO A 37 7.86 -0.39 18.25
N SER A 38 8.16 -1.36 19.13
CA SER A 38 9.33 -1.32 20.01
C SER A 38 10.66 -1.27 19.24
N GLU A 39 10.62 -1.67 17.97
CA GLU A 39 11.74 -1.66 17.03
C GLU A 39 11.23 -1.18 15.67
N LEU A 40 11.91 -0.18 15.11
CA LEU A 40 11.66 0.28 13.75
C LEU A 40 12.19 -0.76 12.75
N ARG A 41 11.40 -1.06 11.72
CA ARG A 41 11.74 -2.03 10.66
C ARG A 41 11.91 -1.32 9.31
N PRO A 42 12.77 -1.80 8.40
CA PRO A 42 12.82 -1.25 7.06
C PRO A 42 11.44 -1.29 6.38
N ILE A 43 11.00 -0.17 5.82
CA ILE A 43 9.76 -0.02 5.06
C ILE A 43 10.14 0.02 3.57
N ASN A 44 9.43 -0.76 2.77
CA ASN A 44 9.56 -0.73 1.32
C ASN A 44 8.30 -0.10 0.74
N VAL A 45 8.44 1.06 0.11
CA VAL A 45 7.37 1.78 -0.55
C VAL A 45 7.44 1.46 -2.05
N LEU A 46 6.38 0.84 -2.59
CA LEU A 46 6.29 0.57 -4.02
C LEU A 46 5.45 1.66 -4.68
N MET A 47 6.07 2.43 -5.58
CA MET A 47 5.42 3.50 -6.32
C MET A 47 5.25 3.09 -7.78
N ALA A 48 4.02 2.86 -8.22
CA ALA A 48 3.72 2.57 -9.63
C ALA A 48 3.37 3.87 -10.36
N VAL A 49 4.14 4.20 -11.39
CA VAL A 49 4.07 5.50 -12.06
C VAL A 49 3.70 5.31 -13.53
N ARG A 50 2.76 6.12 -14.02
CA ARG A 50 2.35 6.09 -15.43
C ARG A 50 1.88 7.45 -15.91
N GLY A 51 2.62 8.07 -16.84
CA GLY A 51 2.25 9.36 -17.44
C GLY A 51 2.15 10.52 -16.44
N GLU A 52 2.71 10.35 -15.25
CA GLU A 52 2.71 11.38 -14.21
C GLU A 52 3.76 12.45 -14.50
N ARG A 53 3.49 13.67 -14.00
CA ARG A 53 4.43 14.78 -14.15
C ARG A 53 5.54 14.66 -13.11
N ARG A 54 6.75 15.08 -13.50
CA ARG A 54 7.93 15.21 -12.63
C ARG A 54 7.62 15.85 -11.28
N GLU A 55 6.92 16.98 -11.28
CA GLU A 55 6.60 17.75 -10.07
C GLU A 55 5.83 16.89 -9.04
N ILE A 56 4.91 16.04 -9.51
CA ILE A 56 4.11 15.17 -8.65
C ILE A 56 4.96 14.05 -8.04
N LEU A 57 5.91 13.52 -8.81
CA LEU A 57 6.82 12.47 -8.35
C LEU A 57 7.79 12.99 -7.30
N GLU A 58 8.38 14.16 -7.54
CA GLU A 58 9.27 14.83 -6.58
C GLU A 58 8.50 15.15 -5.29
N GLU A 59 7.33 15.77 -5.39
CA GLU A 59 6.46 16.09 -4.24
C GLU A 59 6.09 14.82 -3.46
N THR A 60 5.70 13.75 -4.13
CA THR A 60 5.32 12.49 -3.46
C THR A 60 6.51 11.85 -2.73
N ILE A 61 7.71 11.90 -3.33
CA ILE A 61 8.92 11.35 -2.71
C ILE A 61 9.32 12.20 -1.50
N GLU A 62 9.29 13.53 -1.62
CA GLU A 62 9.54 14.44 -0.49
C GLU A 62 8.56 14.17 0.66
N GLU A 63 7.26 14.05 0.38
CA GLU A 63 6.24 13.74 1.39
C GLU A 63 6.46 12.38 2.09
N ILE A 64 7.06 11.40 1.40
CA ILE A 64 7.43 10.10 1.98
C ILE A 64 8.59 10.24 2.96
N PHE A 65 9.57 11.09 2.67
CA PHE A 65 10.74 11.32 3.54
C PHE A 65 10.49 12.38 4.62
N GLU A 66 9.45 13.21 4.52
CA GLU A 66 9.03 14.12 5.59
C GLU A 66 8.33 13.43 6.78
N GLN A 67 8.11 12.11 6.70
CA GLN A 67 7.49 11.33 7.77
C GLN A 67 8.37 11.29 9.04
N GLU A 68 7.77 11.03 10.20
CA GLU A 68 8.52 10.84 11.46
C GLU A 68 9.39 9.55 11.48
N TYR A 69 9.45 8.82 10.36
CA TYR A 69 10.19 7.59 10.22
C TYR A 69 11.63 7.86 9.75
N PRO A 70 12.66 7.18 10.26
CA PRO A 70 14.03 7.42 9.81
C PRO A 70 14.21 7.12 8.33
N ASP A 71 14.74 8.08 7.58
CA ASP A 71 14.99 7.99 6.13
C ASP A 71 15.83 6.75 5.75
N GLU A 72 16.81 6.42 6.59
CA GLU A 72 17.70 5.26 6.44
C GLU A 72 16.99 3.90 6.53
N LEU A 73 15.71 3.89 6.93
CA LEU A 73 14.85 2.70 6.95
C LEU A 73 13.75 2.75 5.88
N ILE A 74 13.69 3.79 5.05
CA ILE A 74 12.71 3.93 3.97
C ILE A 74 13.41 3.57 2.66
N HIS A 75 12.86 2.60 1.93
CA HIS A 75 13.29 2.24 0.58
C HIS A 75 12.14 2.47 -0.39
N VAL A 76 12.30 3.38 -1.34
CA VAL A 76 11.28 3.70 -2.34
C VAL A 76 11.65 3.00 -3.65
N HIS A 77 10.75 2.16 -4.16
CA HIS A 77 10.91 1.44 -5.42
C HIS A 77 9.97 2.04 -6.46
N VAL A 78 10.52 2.72 -7.46
CA VAL A 78 9.74 3.33 -8.53
C VAL A 78 9.59 2.34 -9.69
N VAL A 79 8.36 1.92 -9.98
CA VAL A 79 8.03 1.01 -11.07
C VAL A 79 7.33 1.79 -12.18
N TYR A 80 7.92 1.78 -13.36
CA TYR A 80 7.41 2.45 -14.56
C TYR A 80 7.48 1.55 -15.80
N GLU A 81 6.69 1.86 -16.82
CA GLU A 81 6.76 1.18 -18.12
C GLU A 81 7.99 1.71 -18.90
N GLU A 82 8.86 0.84 -19.44
CA GLU A 82 10.03 1.24 -20.27
C GLU A 82 9.64 2.15 -21.46
N ASP A 83 8.40 2.03 -21.91
CA ASP A 83 7.86 2.75 -23.05
C ASP A 83 7.35 4.15 -22.69
N ASP A 84 7.42 4.57 -21.42
CA ASP A 84 6.95 5.87 -20.94
C ASP A 84 8.05 6.93 -21.13
N PRO A 85 7.96 7.79 -22.17
CA PRO A 85 9.01 8.76 -22.47
C PRO A 85 9.06 9.91 -21.46
N ILE A 86 8.01 10.10 -20.65
CA ILE A 86 7.95 11.16 -19.64
C ILE A 86 8.68 10.72 -18.37
N VAL A 87 8.53 9.45 -18.01
CA VAL A 87 9.05 8.90 -16.76
C VAL A 87 10.50 8.45 -16.91
N THR A 88 10.91 7.91 -18.07
CA THR A 88 12.24 7.32 -18.25
C THR A 88 13.40 8.32 -18.11
N ASP A 89 13.28 9.50 -18.74
CA ASP A 89 14.31 10.54 -18.63
C ASP A 89 14.38 11.12 -17.20
N TYR A 90 13.23 11.21 -16.54
CA TYR A 90 13.14 11.75 -15.19
C TYR A 90 13.66 10.79 -14.12
N VAL A 91 13.32 9.49 -14.17
CA VAL A 91 13.81 8.51 -13.20
C VAL A 91 15.33 8.46 -13.21
N ARG A 92 15.95 8.59 -14.40
CA ARG A 92 17.40 8.64 -14.52
C ARG A 92 18.02 9.89 -13.90
N ASP A 93 17.37 11.05 -14.02
CA ASP A 93 17.80 12.29 -13.35
C ASP A 93 17.59 12.20 -11.83
N LEU A 94 16.52 11.52 -11.41
CA LEU A 94 16.15 11.32 -10.01
C LEU A 94 17.13 10.38 -9.30
N GLU A 95 17.51 9.26 -9.91
CA GLU A 95 18.58 8.36 -9.45
C GLU A 95 19.87 9.16 -9.19
N ALA A 96 20.26 10.01 -10.14
CA ALA A 96 21.47 10.83 -10.02
C ALA A 96 21.38 11.90 -8.90
N TRP A 97 20.19 12.45 -8.64
CA TRP A 97 19.95 13.39 -7.56
C TRP A 97 19.97 12.71 -6.19
N ALA A 98 19.34 11.55 -6.08
CA ALA A 98 19.25 10.77 -4.86
C ALA A 98 20.62 10.19 -4.45
N ASP A 99 21.42 9.72 -5.40
CA ASP A 99 22.83 9.36 -5.18
C ASP A 99 23.62 10.52 -4.54
N GLY A 100 23.31 11.76 -4.95
CA GLY A 100 23.91 12.98 -4.40
C GLY A 100 23.50 13.28 -2.95
N GLN A 101 22.35 12.79 -2.50
CA GLN A 101 21.86 12.87 -1.11
C GLN A 101 22.25 11.64 -0.27
N GLY A 102 22.80 10.60 -0.91
CA GLY A 102 23.09 9.31 -0.27
C GLY A 102 21.86 8.42 -0.08
N TRP A 103 20.81 8.65 -0.87
CA TRP A 103 19.57 7.89 -0.86
C TRP A 103 19.61 6.78 -1.91
N ASP A 104 19.08 5.61 -1.57
CA ASP A 104 18.98 4.44 -2.46
C ASP A 104 17.54 4.35 -2.98
N VAL A 105 17.34 4.64 -4.27
CA VAL A 105 16.05 4.67 -5.00
C VAL A 105 16.09 3.80 -6.24
#